data_AF-A0A923LHK8-F1
#
_entry.id   AF-A0A923LHK8-F1
#
_cell.length_a   1.000
_cell.length_b   1.000
_cell.length_c   1.000
_cell.angle_alpha   90.00
_cell.angle_beta   90.00
_cell.angle_gamma   90.00
#
_symmetry.space_group_name_H-M   'P 1'
#
loop_
_entity.id
_entity.type
_entity.pdbx_description
1 polymer ?
#
loop_
_entity_poly.entity_id
_entity_poly.type
_entity_poly.pdbx_seq_one_letter_code
_entity_poly.pdbx_strand_id
1 'polypeptide(L)' 'MNKKEFLNYIIDCAICCGWEDCHGKDQIRALFTSWCLIFHIDADTKECDDALSILYLRAAMEEVIEYKDYEQFMIEFIV' A
#
# COMPACT_ATOMS: atom_id res chain seq x y z
N MET A 1 4.20 12.60 -12.37
CA MET A 1 4.61 11.55 -11.42
C MET A 1 4.40 10.21 -12.10
N ASN A 2 5.44 9.39 -12.22
CA ASN A 2 5.34 8.05 -12.79
C ASN A 2 4.97 7.02 -11.70
N LYS A 3 4.71 5.78 -12.13
CA LYS A 3 4.31 4.66 -11.26
C LYS A 3 5.26 4.45 -10.08
N LYS A 4 6.58 4.44 -10.33
CA LYS A 4 7.61 4.20 -9.31
C LYS A 4 7.72 5.37 -8.33
N GLU A 5 7.64 6.61 -8.82
CA GLU A 5 7.66 7.81 -7.99
C GLU A 5 6.48 7.86 -7.02
N PHE A 6 5.28 7.51 -7.50
CA PHE A 6 4.10 7.51 -6.65
C PHE A 6 4.15 6.37 -5.61
N LEU A 7 4.62 5.18 -5.98
CA LEU A 7 4.81 4.11 -5.00
C LEU A 7 5.83 4.49 -3.92
N ASN A 8 6.94 5.14 -4.29
CA ASN A 8 7.89 5.67 -3.32
C ASN A 8 7.26 6.70 -2.37
N TYR A 9 6.41 7.59 -2.89
CA TYR A 9 5.67 8.54 -2.06
C TYR A 9 4.75 7.84 -1.04
N ILE A 10 4.06 6.76 -1.45
CA ILE A 10 3.22 5.97 -0.54
C ILE A 10 4.07 5.36 0.58
N ILE A 11 5.25 4.85 0.25
CA ILE A 11 6.19 4.27 1.23
C ILE A 11 6.65 5.32 2.24
N ASP A 12 7.04 6.50 1.76
CA ASP A 12 7.46 7.60 2.64
C ASP A 12 6.31 8.05 3.55
N CYS A 13 5.08 8.10 3.02
CA CYS A 13 3.87 8.38 3.80
C CYS A 13 3.63 7.31 4.87
N ALA A 14 3.79 6.04 4.51
CA ALA A 14 3.58 4.93 5.42
C ALA A 14 4.57 4.92 6.60
N ILE A 15 5.84 5.23 6.33
CA ILE A 15 6.87 5.41 7.36
C ILE A 15 6.53 6.59 8.29
N CYS A 16 6.00 7.68 7.75
CA CYS A 16 5.70 8.89 8.54
C CYS A 16 4.43 8.77 9.39
N CYS A 17 3.35 8.22 8.82
CA CYS A 17 2.05 8.14 9.47
C CYS A 17 1.96 6.98 10.48
N GLY A 18 2.62 5.86 10.17
CA GLY A 18 2.51 4.63 10.95
C GLY A 18 1.18 3.91 10.73
N TRP A 19 1.23 2.57 10.76
CA TRP A 19 0.04 1.72 10.56
C TRP A 19 -0.95 1.77 11.72
N GLU A 20 -0.46 1.91 12.95
CA GLU A 20 -1.26 1.88 14.18
C GLU A 20 -2.03 3.18 14.43
N ASP A 21 -1.68 4.28 13.75
CA ASP A 21 -2.49 5.49 13.79
C ASP A 21 -3.84 5.22 13.11
N CYS A 22 -4.92 5.57 13.79
CA CYS A 22 -6.30 5.32 13.37
C CYS A 22 -6.61 5.89 11.98
N HIS A 23 -5.89 6.94 11.55
CA HIS A 23 -6.01 7.52 10.22
C HIS A 23 -4.86 7.12 9.27
N GLY A 24 -3.74 6.62 9.79
CA GLY A 24 -2.54 6.29 9.02
C GLY A 24 -2.80 5.17 8.02
N LYS A 25 -3.30 4.02 8.47
CA LYS A 25 -3.61 2.88 7.59
C LYS A 25 -4.63 3.24 6.49
N ASP A 26 -5.65 4.03 6.81
CA ASP A 26 -6.67 4.44 5.84
C ASP A 26 -6.10 5.41 4.79
N GLN A 27 -5.20 6.32 5.18
CA GLN A 27 -4.50 7.20 4.24
C GLN A 27 -3.58 6.40 3.31
N ILE A 28 -2.79 5.46 3.85
CA ILE A 28 -1.90 4.59 3.07
C ILE A 28 -2.72 3.80 2.04
N ARG A 29 -3.85 3.20 2.46
CA ARG A 29 -4.76 2.49 1.57
C ARG A 29 -5.39 3.39 0.50
N ALA A 30 -5.84 4.58 0.87
CA ALA A 30 -6.43 5.51 -0.09
C ALA A 30 -5.42 5.92 -1.18
N LEU A 31 -4.16 6.15 -0.80
CA LEU A 31 -3.09 6.44 -1.75
C LEU A 31 -2.76 5.23 -2.63
N PHE A 32 -2.67 4.04 -2.05
CA PHE A 32 -2.40 2.81 -2.80
C PHE A 32 -3.54 2.47 -3.78
N THR A 33 -4.80 2.60 -3.35
CA THR A 33 -5.98 2.41 -4.21
C THR A 33 -5.95 3.42 -5.37
N SER A 34 -5.58 4.67 -5.10
CA SER A 34 -5.44 5.70 -6.14
C SER A 34 -4.33 5.37 -7.13
N TRP A 35 -3.20 4.82 -6.65
CA TRP A 35 -2.10 4.35 -7.49
C TRP A 35 -2.56 3.23 -8.42
N CYS A 36 -3.27 2.22 -7.91
CA CYS A 36 -3.84 1.15 -8.73
C CYS A 36 -4.81 1.69 -9.78
N LEU A 37 -5.70 2.61 -9.39
CA LEU A 37 -6.68 3.20 -10.30
C LEU A 37 -6.03 4.01 -11.43
N ILE A 38 -5.05 4.86 -11.12
CA ILE A 38 -4.37 5.73 -12.09
C ILE A 38 -3.55 4.91 -13.10
N PHE A 39 -3.02 3.76 -12.67
CA PHE A 39 -2.15 2.92 -13.49
C PHE A 39 -2.81 1.65 -14.02
N HIS A 40 -4.12 1.49 -13.82
CA HIS A 40 -4.91 0.33 -14.26
C HIS A 40 -4.32 -1.01 -13.79
N ILE A 41 -4.13 -1.13 -12.47
CA ILE A 41 -3.58 -2.32 -11.82
C ILE A 41 -4.67 -2.97 -11.00
N ASP A 42 -5.09 -4.16 -11.42
CA ASP A 42 -6.11 -4.94 -10.71
C ASP A 42 -5.48 -5.71 -9.54
N ALA A 43 -6.28 -6.02 -8.52
CA ALA A 43 -5.81 -6.68 -7.30
C ALA A 43 -5.16 -8.06 -7.56
N ASP A 44 -5.68 -8.82 -8.53
CA ASP A 44 -5.22 -10.18 -8.86
C ASP A 44 -3.97 -10.20 -9.77
N THR A 45 -3.32 -9.05 -9.98
CA THR A 45 -2.12 -8.96 -10.81
C THR A 45 -0.86 -9.11 -9.96
N LYS A 46 0.14 -9.81 -10.52
CA LYS A 46 1.48 -9.89 -9.91
C LYS A 46 2.08 -8.51 -9.62
N GLU A 47 1.74 -7.49 -10.42
CA GLU A 47 2.21 -6.13 -10.20
C GLU A 47 1.64 -5.53 -8.90
N CYS A 48 0.36 -5.80 -8.58
CA CYS A 48 -0.24 -5.41 -7.31
C CYS A 48 0.46 -6.10 -6.13
N ASP A 49 0.64 -7.43 -6.23
CA ASP A 49 1.31 -8.24 -5.20
C ASP A 49 2.74 -7.75 -4.92
N ASP A 50 3.49 -7.48 -5.98
CA ASP A 50 4.87 -6.99 -5.89
C ASP A 50 4.89 -5.59 -5.24
N ALA A 51 3.96 -4.71 -5.60
CA ALA A 51 3.85 -3.37 -5.00
C ALA A 51 3.46 -3.41 -3.52
N LEU A 52 2.49 -4.25 -3.14
CA LEU A 52 2.09 -4.48 -1.75
C LEU A 52 3.25 -5.01 -0.92
N SER A 53 3.98 -5.99 -1.46
CA SER A 53 5.16 -6.58 -0.80
C SER A 53 6.27 -5.56 -0.59
N ILE A 54 6.54 -4.72 -1.61
CA ILE A 54 7.54 -3.65 -1.50
C ILE A 54 7.12 -2.64 -0.44
N LEU A 55 5.85 -2.23 -0.42
CA LEU A 55 5.34 -1.27 0.57
C LEU A 55 5.42 -1.84 1.99
N TYR A 56 4.98 -3.09 2.18
CA TYR A 56 5.03 -3.80 3.45
C TYR A 56 6.46 -3.85 4.02
N LEU A 57 7.42 -4.34 3.23
CA LEU A 57 8.81 -4.50 3.68
C LEU A 57 9.52 -3.15 3.87
N ARG A 58 9.31 -2.18 2.98
CA ARG A 58 10.04 -0.91 3.05
C ARG A 58 9.51 0.03 4.12
N ALA A 59 8.26 -0.13 4.54
CA ALA A 59 7.68 0.62 5.64
C ALA A 59 7.71 -0.13 6.98
N ALA A 60 8.46 -1.25 7.08
CA ALA A 60 8.59 -2.07 8.28
C ALA A 60 7.23 -2.52 8.87
N MET A 61 6.27 -2.84 7.99
CA MET A 61 4.92 -3.22 8.41
C MET A 61 4.89 -4.56 9.18
N GLU A 62 5.90 -5.41 8.97
CA GLU A 62 6.05 -6.67 9.69
C GLU A 62 6.19 -6.52 11.21
N GLU A 63 6.55 -5.34 11.70
CA GLU A 63 6.65 -5.06 13.13
C GLU A 63 5.27 -4.79 13.77
N VAL A 64 4.24 -4.50 12.97
CA VAL A 64 2.94 -4.00 13.43
C VAL A 64 1.74 -4.80 12.93
N ILE A 65 1.85 -5.51 11.80
CA ILE A 65 0.75 -6.32 11.25
C ILE A 65 1.26 -7.52 10.45
N GLU A 66 0.54 -8.63 10.49
CA GLU A 66 0.83 -9.78 9.60
C GLU A 66 0.49 -9.43 8.14
N TYR A 67 1.34 -9.88 7.22
CA TYR A 67 1.18 -9.60 5.78
C TYR A 67 -0.22 -9.91 5.26
N LYS A 68 -0.84 -11.02 5.67
CA LYS A 68 -2.16 -11.44 5.21
C LYS A 68 -3.26 -10.44 5.59
N ASP A 69 -3.23 -9.93 6.82
CA ASP A 69 -4.22 -8.96 7.30
C ASP A 69 -4.00 -7.59 6.66
N TYR A 70 -2.74 -7.21 6.46
CA TYR A 70 -2.33 -6.03 5.69
C TYR A 70 -2.85 -6.10 4.25
N GLU A 71 -2.55 -7.19 3.54
CA GLU A 71 -2.93 -7.41 2.15
C GLU A 71 -4.45 -7.33 1.99
N GLN A 72 -5.18 -8.10 2.79
CA GLN A 72 -6.65 -8.10 2.77
C GLN A 72 -7.23 -6.70 2.99
N PHE A 73 -6.67 -5.94 3.94
CA PHE A 73 -7.10 -4.57 4.20
C PHE A 73 -6.84 -3.64 3.00
N MET A 74 -5.65 -3.74 2.40
CA MET A 74 -5.19 -2.85 1.34
C MET A 74 -5.97 -3.05 0.02
N ILE A 75 -6.32 -4.30 -0.31
CA ILE A 75 -6.98 -4.63 -1.58
C ILE A 75 -8.51 -4.54 -1.55
N GLU A 76 -9.12 -4.33 -0.39
CA GLU A 76 -10.59 -4.39 -0.18
C GLU A 76 -11.40 -3.57 -1.21
N PHE A 77 -10.85 -2.46 -1.72
CA PHE A 77 -11.51 -1.55 -2.64
C PHE A 77 -10.87 -1.46 -4.03
N ILE A 78 -9.97 -2.38 -4.35
CA ILE A 78 -9.32 -2.47 -5.67
C ILE A 78 -10.12 -3.48 -6.50
N VAL A 79 -10.54 -3.06 -7.69
CA VAL A 79 -11.29 -3.88 -8.66
C VAL A 79 -10.33 -4.49 -9.66
#